data_AF-A0A7V5M792-F1
#
_entry.id   AF-A0A7V5M792-F1
#
_cell.length_a   1.000
_cell.length_b   1.000
_cell.length_c   1.000
_cell.angle_alpha   90.00
_cell.angle_beta   90.00
_cell.angle_gamma   90.00
#
_symmetry.space_group_name_H-M   'P 1'
#
loop_
_entity.id
_entity.type
_entity.pdbx_description
1 polymer ?
#
loop_
_entity_poly.entity_id
_entity_poly.type
_entity_poly.pdbx_seq_one_letter_code
_entity_poly.pdbx_strand_id
1 'polypeptide(L)'
;MRYKRWVIGLTSLILVAGVLGFLPANCQAQSYSFDWFTGTSGNLVTGNYNIAVGLNTGNSVTGDDNLAWGIGSGNNVDGNRNRASGYASGNYIDGNRNTSYGYET
;
A
#
# COMPACT_ATOMS: atom_id res chain seq x y z
N MET A 1 -9.17 21.63 -44.96
CA MET A 1 -8.50 20.42 -44.46
C MET A 1 -7.92 20.73 -43.08
N ARG A 2 -8.42 20.00 -42.07
CA ARG A 2 -7.84 19.60 -40.77
C ARG A 2 -6.77 20.47 -40.09
N TYR A 3 -7.15 21.05 -38.95
CA TYR A 3 -6.34 20.96 -37.71
C TYR A 3 -7.25 20.59 -36.54
N LYS A 4 -7.22 19.30 -36.15
CA LYS A 4 -7.69 18.83 -34.84
C LYS A 4 -6.46 18.36 -34.09
N ARG A 5 -6.08 19.06 -33.03
CA ARG A 5 -5.20 18.52 -31.98
C ARG A 5 -5.45 19.23 -30.66
N TRP A 6 -6.40 18.70 -29.88
CA TRP A 6 -6.47 18.94 -28.44
C TRP A 6 -5.84 17.73 -27.77
N VAL A 7 -4.61 17.87 -27.30
CA VAL A 7 -4.01 16.91 -26.37
C VAL A 7 -4.39 17.40 -24.98
N ILE A 8 -5.47 16.87 -24.42
CA ILE A 8 -5.76 16.98 -22.99
C ILE A 8 -5.03 15.84 -22.28
N GLY A 9 -3.76 16.07 -21.98
CA GLY A 9 -2.97 15.22 -21.09
C GLY A 9 -2.91 15.87 -19.71
N LEU A 10 -3.83 15.50 -18.82
CA LEU A 10 -3.68 15.71 -17.38
C LEU A 10 -4.59 14.70 -16.66
N THR A 11 -4.03 13.52 -16.42
CA THR A 11 -4.59 12.47 -15.56
C THR A 11 -4.56 12.85 -14.08
N SER A 12 -4.75 14.13 -13.75
CA SER A 12 -4.70 14.63 -12.38
C SER A 12 -5.95 15.46 -12.09
N LEU A 13 -7.10 14.81 -12.18
CA LEU A 13 -8.36 15.31 -11.62
C LEU A 13 -8.75 14.40 -10.46
N ILE A 14 -8.11 14.59 -9.30
CA ILE A 14 -8.66 14.07 -8.05
C ILE A 14 -9.76 15.05 -7.63
N LEU A 15 -11.00 14.66 -7.91
CA LEU A 15 -12.18 15.34 -7.44
C LEU A 15 -12.37 14.98 -5.96
N VAL A 16 -11.74 15.72 -5.05
CA VAL A 16 -12.09 15.61 -3.63
C VAL A 16 -13.43 16.31 -3.46
N ALA A 17 -14.50 15.53 -3.51
CA ALA A 17 -15.83 15.91 -3.06
C ALA A 17 -15.79 16.12 -1.53
N GLY A 18 -15.24 17.26 -1.10
CA GLY A 18 -15.33 17.76 0.27
C GLY A 18 -16.57 18.63 0.39
N VAL A 19 -17.67 18.01 0.78
CA VAL A 19 -18.85 18.68 1.34
C VAL A 19 -18.40 19.48 2.57
N LEU A 20 -18.02 20.75 2.37
CA LEU A 20 -17.86 21.74 3.42
C LEU A 20 -18.90 22.83 3.14
N GLY A 21 -20.08 22.69 3.72
CA GLY A 21 -21.10 23.71 3.54
C GLY A 21 -22.33 23.65 4.42
N PHE A 22 -22.75 22.48 4.92
CA PHE A 22 -23.92 22.42 5.82
C PHE A 22 -23.93 21.15 6.68
N LEU A 23 -23.16 21.13 7.79
CA LEU A 23 -23.47 20.28 8.94
C LEU A 23 -23.31 21.10 10.23
N PRO A 24 -24.28 21.02 11.17
CA PRO A 24 -24.32 21.79 12.40
C PRO A 24 -23.17 21.44 13.37
N ALA A 25 -23.02 22.25 14.41
CA ALA A 25 -21.88 22.42 15.33
C ALA A 25 -21.39 21.19 16.15
N ASN A 26 -21.22 20.01 15.54
CA ASN A 26 -20.69 18.81 16.21
C ASN A 26 -19.79 17.92 15.34
N CYS A 27 -19.42 18.33 14.12
CA CYS A 27 -18.50 17.56 13.30
C CYS A 27 -17.06 17.71 13.82
N GLN A 28 -16.62 16.77 14.66
CA GLN A 28 -15.21 16.63 15.01
C GLN A 28 -14.40 16.46 13.73
N ALA A 29 -13.43 17.34 13.51
CA ALA A 29 -12.47 17.22 12.41
C ALA A 29 -11.67 15.93 12.62
N GLN A 30 -12.11 14.84 12.00
CA GLN A 30 -11.31 13.62 11.90
C GLN A 30 -10.11 13.93 11.02
N SER A 31 -8.91 13.71 11.55
CA SER A 31 -7.66 13.79 10.81
C SER A 31 -7.68 12.72 9.70
N TYR A 32 -8.01 13.14 8.47
CA TYR A 32 -7.79 12.30 7.30
C TYR A 32 -6.33 12.46 6.89
N SER A 33 -5.47 11.49 7.21
CA SER A 33 -4.11 11.45 6.67
C SER A 33 -4.21 11.12 5.18
N PHE A 34 -4.03 12.12 4.32
CA PHE A 34 -3.82 11.88 2.88
C PHE A 34 -2.34 11.62 2.64
N ASP A 35 -1.89 10.47 3.14
CA ASP A 35 -0.52 10.01 3.04
C ASP A 35 -0.37 9.25 1.73
N TRP A 36 0.04 9.95 0.66
CA TRP A 36 0.25 9.32 -0.65
C TRP A 36 1.31 8.21 -0.54
N PHE A 37 2.39 8.39 0.25
CA PHE A 37 3.36 7.36 0.66
C PHE A 37 4.20 7.85 1.87
N THR A 38 3.76 7.69 3.12
CA THR A 38 4.58 7.96 4.33
C THR A 38 5.25 6.69 4.89
N GLY A 39 5.21 5.59 4.13
CA GLY A 39 5.59 4.27 4.59
C GLY A 39 7.00 3.85 4.22
N THR A 40 7.86 3.61 5.21
CA THR A 40 9.12 2.85 5.04
C THR A 40 8.80 1.41 4.64
N SER A 41 8.74 1.12 3.35
CA SER A 41 8.44 -0.21 2.82
C SER A 41 9.57 -0.72 1.93
N GLY A 42 9.75 -2.04 1.88
CA GLY A 42 10.77 -2.66 1.05
C GLY A 42 12.20 -2.44 1.51
N ASN A 43 12.44 -2.23 2.82
CA ASN A 43 13.80 -2.13 3.34
C ASN A 43 14.46 -3.51 3.40
N LEU A 44 15.75 -3.59 3.06
CA LEU A 44 16.56 -4.80 3.22
C LEU A 44 15.97 -6.03 2.47
N VAL A 45 15.54 -5.82 1.22
CA VAL A 45 14.96 -6.85 0.36
C VAL A 45 16.05 -7.47 -0.50
N THR A 46 16.23 -8.79 -0.40
CA THR A 46 17.22 -9.57 -1.15
C THR A 46 16.49 -10.61 -2.00
N GLY A 47 16.71 -10.60 -3.32
CA GLY A 47 16.02 -11.45 -4.29
C GLY A 47 15.25 -10.64 -5.33
N ASN A 48 14.50 -11.32 -6.19
CA ASN A 48 13.83 -10.76 -7.35
C ASN A 48 12.30 -10.76 -7.18
N TYR A 49 11.62 -9.83 -7.85
CA TYR A 49 10.16 -9.78 -7.93
C TYR A 49 9.42 -9.68 -6.57
N ASN A 50 10.05 -9.04 -5.59
CA ASN A 50 9.41 -8.73 -4.32
C ASN A 50 8.60 -7.43 -4.43
N ILE A 51 7.36 -7.46 -3.98
CA ILE A 51 6.42 -6.34 -4.03
C ILE A 51 5.96 -6.02 -2.61
N ALA A 52 6.18 -4.79 -2.17
CA ALA A 52 5.73 -4.29 -0.87
C ALA A 52 4.85 -3.04 -1.08
N VAL A 53 3.59 -3.08 -0.62
CA VAL A 53 2.63 -1.98 -0.79
C VAL A 53 1.97 -1.66 0.54
N GLY A 54 2.36 -0.55 1.15
CA GLY A 54 1.75 -0.08 2.40
C GLY A 54 2.74 0.61 3.30
N LEU A 55 2.26 1.06 4.46
CA LEU A 55 3.09 1.67 5.48
C LEU A 55 3.80 0.58 6.29
N ASN A 56 5.13 0.66 6.39
CA ASN A 56 5.94 -0.30 7.16
C ASN A 56 5.82 -1.77 6.68
N THR A 57 5.77 -1.96 5.37
CA THR A 57 5.46 -3.24 4.71
C THR A 57 6.69 -3.84 4.03
N GLY A 58 6.82 -5.17 4.05
CA GLY A 58 7.80 -5.87 3.22
C GLY A 58 9.25 -5.58 3.61
N ASN A 59 9.54 -5.35 4.89
CA ASN A 59 10.89 -5.10 5.38
C ASN A 59 11.61 -6.42 5.73
N SER A 60 12.91 -6.50 5.46
CA SER A 60 13.74 -7.69 5.72
C SER A 60 13.20 -8.94 5.04
N VAL A 61 13.04 -8.88 3.70
CA VAL A 61 12.54 -9.98 2.88
C VAL A 61 13.71 -10.61 2.13
N THR A 62 13.93 -11.90 2.30
CA THR A 62 14.96 -12.69 1.61
C THR A 62 14.28 -13.79 0.80
N GLY A 63 14.47 -13.78 -0.52
CA GLY A 63 13.85 -14.71 -1.47
C GLY A 63 13.20 -14.00 -2.65
N ASP A 64 12.64 -14.77 -3.57
CA ASP A 64 12.00 -14.33 -4.80
C ASP A 64 10.46 -14.40 -4.73
N ASP A 65 9.78 -13.56 -5.52
CA ASP A 65 8.32 -13.56 -5.73
C ASP A 65 7.47 -13.31 -4.45
N ASN A 66 7.97 -12.55 -3.46
CA ASN A 66 7.18 -12.23 -2.27
C ASN A 66 6.28 -11.03 -2.48
N LEU A 67 5.03 -11.11 -2.02
CA LEU A 67 4.03 -10.05 -2.13
C LEU A 67 3.53 -9.68 -0.73
N ALA A 68 3.71 -8.44 -0.33
CA ALA A 68 3.21 -7.89 0.92
C ALA A 68 2.35 -6.65 0.62
N TRP A 69 1.10 -6.65 1.07
CA TRP A 69 0.21 -5.49 1.00
C TRP A 69 -0.44 -5.23 2.36
N GLY A 70 -0.52 -3.96 2.76
CA GLY A 70 -1.21 -3.53 3.99
C GLY A 70 -0.23 -3.00 5.04
N ILE A 71 -0.75 -2.25 6.00
CA ILE A 71 0.09 -1.58 7.01
C ILE A 71 0.79 -2.64 7.87
N GLY A 72 2.12 -2.61 7.95
CA GLY A 72 2.90 -3.47 8.82
C GLY A 72 3.02 -4.94 8.36
N SER A 73 2.67 -5.27 7.12
CA SER A 73 2.62 -6.66 6.65
C SER A 73 3.90 -7.15 5.96
N GLY A 74 4.09 -8.47 5.94
CA GLY A 74 5.15 -9.13 5.18
C GLY A 74 6.57 -8.78 5.64
N ASN A 75 6.76 -8.48 6.91
CA ASN A 75 8.08 -8.18 7.48
C ASN A 75 8.79 -9.45 7.95
N ASN A 76 10.13 -9.49 7.86
CA ASN A 76 10.95 -10.66 8.23
C ASN A 76 10.48 -11.94 7.52
N VAL A 77 10.55 -11.95 6.19
CA VAL A 77 10.18 -13.10 5.37
C VAL A 77 11.44 -13.73 4.81
N ASP A 78 11.68 -15.00 5.14
CA ASP A 78 12.74 -15.82 4.56
C ASP A 78 12.11 -16.96 3.75
N GLY A 79 12.25 -16.89 2.43
CA GLY A 79 11.67 -17.83 1.48
C GLY A 79 11.01 -17.16 0.29
N ASN A 80 10.51 -17.99 -0.61
CA ASN A 80 10.01 -17.59 -1.92
C ASN A 80 8.49 -17.72 -2.01
N ARG A 81 7.86 -16.87 -2.82
CA ARG A 81 6.42 -16.91 -3.15
C ARG A 81 5.48 -16.74 -1.96
N ASN A 82 5.88 -15.98 -0.96
CA ASN A 82 5.02 -15.70 0.20
C ASN A 82 4.08 -14.53 -0.11
N ARG A 83 2.83 -14.63 0.33
CA ARG A 83 1.80 -13.59 0.16
C ARG A 83 1.27 -13.15 1.52
N ALA A 84 1.46 -11.89 1.87
CA ALA A 84 0.92 -11.26 3.08
C ALA A 84 -0.03 -10.13 2.67
N SER A 85 -1.25 -10.15 3.20
CA SER A 85 -2.25 -9.12 2.89
C SER A 85 -3.04 -8.72 4.13
N GLY A 86 -3.10 -7.41 4.40
CA GLY A 86 -3.83 -6.82 5.52
C GLY A 86 -2.93 -6.40 6.68
N TYR A 87 -3.50 -5.78 7.71
CA TYR A 87 -2.74 -5.16 8.79
C TYR A 87 -1.89 -6.19 9.56
N ALA A 88 -0.60 -5.87 9.76
CA ALA A 88 0.38 -6.67 10.49
C ALA A 88 0.44 -8.16 10.11
N SER A 89 0.02 -8.50 8.89
CA SER A 89 -0.14 -9.87 8.44
C SER A 89 1.16 -10.46 7.89
N GLY A 90 1.33 -11.78 8.01
CA GLY A 90 2.40 -12.51 7.33
C GLY A 90 3.81 -12.04 7.72
N ASN A 91 4.00 -11.69 9.00
CA ASN A 91 5.30 -11.35 9.56
C ASN A 91 6.02 -12.63 10.07
N TYR A 92 7.36 -12.62 10.08
CA TYR A 92 8.20 -13.73 10.57
C TYR A 92 7.91 -15.06 9.87
N ILE A 93 7.83 -15.03 8.54
CA ILE A 93 7.61 -16.23 7.73
C ILE A 93 8.96 -16.86 7.41
N ASP A 94 9.16 -18.11 7.83
CA ASP A 94 10.24 -18.97 7.37
C ASP A 94 9.63 -20.10 6.52
N GLY A 95 9.93 -20.08 5.22
CA GLY A 95 9.46 -21.07 4.26
C GLY A 95 8.88 -20.49 2.98
N ASN A 96 8.53 -21.38 2.06
CA ASN A 96 8.07 -21.02 0.73
C ASN A 96 6.54 -21.18 0.58
N ARG A 97 5.92 -20.34 -0.26
CA ARG A 97 4.51 -20.45 -0.68
C ARG A 97 3.49 -20.29 0.47
N ASN A 98 3.81 -19.48 1.46
CA ASN A 98 2.87 -19.16 2.53
C ASN A 98 1.88 -18.08 2.08
N THR A 99 0.67 -18.14 2.60
CA THR A 99 -0.34 -17.10 2.37
C THR A 99 -0.95 -16.71 3.71
N SER A 100 -0.85 -15.43 4.04
CA SER A 100 -1.32 -14.86 5.29
C SER A 100 -2.24 -13.69 5.00
N TYR A 101 -3.38 -13.67 5.68
CA TYR A 101 -4.34 -12.59 5.63
C TYR A 101 -4.55 -12.04 7.04
N GLY A 102 -4.51 -10.72 7.19
CA GLY A 102 -4.82 -10.04 8.44
C GLY A 102 -5.95 -9.05 8.24
N TYR A 103 -6.65 -8.75 9.33
CA TYR A 103 -7.70 -7.74 9.37
C TYR A 103 -7.57 -6.99 10.69
N GLU A 104 -7.67 -5.66 10.65
CA GLU A 104 -7.86 -4.86 11.85
C GLU A 104 -9.31 -4.34 11.88
N THR A 105 -9.93 -4.44 13.05
CA THR A 105 -11.21 -3.82 13.43
C THR A 105 -10.97 -2.44 14.01
#